data_AF-A0A6H5KRA5-F1
#
_entry.id   AF-A0A6H5KRA5-F1
#
_cell.length_a   1.000
_cell.length_b   1.000
_cell.length_c   1.000
_cell.angle_alpha   90.00
_cell.angle_beta   90.00
_cell.angle_gamma   90.00
#
_symmetry.space_group_name_H-M   'P 1'
#
loop_
_entity.id
_entity.type
_entity.pdbx_description
1 polymer ?
#
loop_
_entity_poly.entity_id
_entity_poly.type
_entity_poly.pdbx_seq_one_letter_code
_entity_poly.pdbx_strand_id
1 'polypeptide(L)'
;MKPIKVTNLGPTISADGKADREITSRSCRAWKYYRRNSASMYDRRRADRQLKIRLLQAEVVETLLYGCASWSLTAEHYTNLSGTRRQFVTRCIGWSKRKRSDRPLSYAQALIQAGCEETIEATVRKRRLCFAGFVMRMEDNRLPKGILLGAMAGGGYRGGQESNWVSRLGEDLVSFNMGDEKEGGKWNESAKDPEVWYNKVEDEAAWLMRKWHRQAGGGSVRQAPAREGSRSNRVRPSQDRSESRGSGGGGEETATGHCCRSE
;
A
#
# COMPACT_ATOMS: atom_id res chain seq x y z
N MET A 1 27.33 -15.50 15.43
CA MET A 1 26.07 -15.70 16.17
C MET A 1 24.95 -15.98 15.18
N LYS A 2 24.27 -17.14 15.27
CA LYS A 2 23.08 -17.42 14.45
C LYS A 2 21.91 -16.61 15.02
N PRO A 3 21.13 -15.87 14.20
CA PRO A 3 20.01 -15.09 14.72
C PRO A 3 18.95 -16.03 15.30
N ILE A 4 18.55 -15.76 16.54
CA ILE A 4 17.52 -16.53 17.23
C ILE A 4 16.19 -16.30 16.50
N LYS A 5 15.73 -17.30 15.75
CA LYS A 5 14.44 -17.26 15.08
C LYS A 5 13.35 -17.74 16.03
N VAL A 6 12.90 -16.85 16.92
CA VAL A 6 11.73 -17.15 17.75
C VAL A 6 10.48 -17.05 16.88
N THR A 7 9.88 -18.19 16.56
CA THR A 7 8.64 -18.25 15.76
C THR A 7 7.49 -18.58 16.69
N ASN A 8 7.03 -17.62 17.49
CA ASN A 8 5.69 -17.69 18.10
C ASN A 8 5.26 -16.30 18.59
N LEU A 9 4.19 -15.79 17.96
CA LEU A 9 3.33 -14.63 18.31
C LEU A 9 3.97 -13.24 18.56
N GLY A 10 5.26 -13.14 18.86
CA GLY A 10 6.00 -11.88 19.02
C GLY A 10 6.47 -11.27 17.69
N PRO A 11 6.82 -9.96 17.68
CA PRO A 11 7.49 -9.31 16.57
C PRO A 11 8.86 -9.97 16.32
N THR A 12 9.23 -10.15 15.05
CA THR A 12 10.54 -10.64 14.64
C THR A 12 11.56 -9.53 14.89
N ILE A 13 12.19 -9.55 16.06
CA ILE A 13 13.24 -8.58 16.39
C ILE A 13 14.49 -8.97 15.59
N SER A 14 14.84 -8.16 14.58
CA SER A 14 16.13 -8.33 13.90
C SER A 14 17.24 -7.83 14.81
N ALA A 15 18.40 -8.50 14.81
CA ALA A 15 19.58 -8.04 15.53
C ALA A 15 20.02 -6.62 15.11
N ASP A 16 19.69 -6.23 13.88
CA ASP A 16 19.98 -4.91 13.30
C ASP A 16 18.90 -3.86 13.63
N GLY A 17 17.87 -4.18 14.42
CA GLY A 17 16.77 -3.25 14.75
C GLY A 17 15.83 -2.88 13.59
N LYS A 18 16.07 -3.40 12.37
CA LYS A 18 15.31 -3.05 11.16
C LYS A 18 13.94 -3.72 11.10
N ALA A 19 12.95 -2.96 10.61
CA ALA A 19 11.57 -3.41 10.44
C ALA A 19 11.37 -4.33 9.20
N ASP A 20 12.35 -4.42 8.30
CA ASP A 20 12.26 -5.14 7.02
C ASP A 20 11.77 -6.59 7.14
N ARG A 21 12.40 -7.36 8.03
CA ARG A 21 12.07 -8.79 8.21
C ARG A 21 10.67 -8.96 8.76
N GLU A 22 10.25 -8.10 9.67
CA GLU A 22 8.92 -8.13 10.24
C GLU A 22 7.86 -7.76 9.19
N ILE A 23 8.06 -6.68 8.44
CA ILE A 23 7.15 -6.26 7.35
C ILE A 23 7.02 -7.36 6.30
N THR A 24 8.13 -7.98 5.91
CA THR A 24 8.14 -9.10 4.96
C THR A 24 7.38 -10.29 5.51
N SER A 25 7.65 -10.68 6.75
CA SER A 25 6.94 -11.77 7.45
C SER A 25 5.43 -11.51 7.51
N ARG A 26 5.00 -10.30 7.86
CA ARG A 26 3.59 -9.89 7.92
C ARG A 26 2.93 -9.90 6.55
N SER A 27 3.64 -9.39 5.55
CA SER A 27 3.18 -9.44 4.15
C SER A 27 2.96 -10.90 3.71
N CYS A 28 3.91 -11.79 3.96
CA CYS A 28 3.78 -13.21 3.64
C CYS A 28 2.58 -13.86 4.37
N ARG A 29 2.36 -13.54 5.66
CA ARG A 29 1.21 -14.05 6.43
C ARG A 29 -0.12 -13.54 5.89
N ALA A 30 -0.22 -12.24 5.61
CA ALA A 30 -1.41 -11.62 5.02
C ALA A 30 -1.74 -12.27 3.66
N TRP A 31 -0.73 -12.51 2.81
CA TRP A 31 -0.91 -13.22 1.55
C TRP A 31 -1.34 -14.67 1.72
N LYS A 32 -0.75 -15.40 2.67
CA LYS A 32 -1.13 -16.79 2.97
C LYS A 32 -2.59 -16.86 3.41
N TYR A 33 -3.01 -15.94 4.28
CA TYR A 33 -4.39 -15.84 4.75
C TYR A 33 -5.35 -15.52 3.60
N TYR A 34 -5.04 -14.48 2.81
CA TYR A 34 -5.83 -14.10 1.64
C TYR A 34 -6.01 -15.30 0.68
N ARG A 35 -4.91 -15.97 0.30
CA ARG A 35 -4.92 -17.11 -0.63
C ARG A 35 -5.75 -18.27 -0.12
N ARG A 36 -5.63 -18.60 1.17
CA ARG A 36 -6.41 -19.68 1.82
C ARG A 36 -7.92 -19.45 1.66
N ASN A 37 -8.37 -18.21 1.79
CA ASN A 37 -9.79 -17.84 1.73
C ASN A 37 -10.23 -17.26 0.37
N SER A 38 -9.36 -17.30 -0.66
CA SER A 38 -9.67 -16.68 -1.95
C SER A 38 -10.79 -17.43 -2.67
N ALA A 39 -10.69 -18.74 -2.83
CA ALA A 39 -11.69 -19.55 -3.52
C ALA A 39 -13.06 -19.57 -2.79
N SER A 40 -13.03 -19.51 -1.45
CA SER A 40 -14.24 -19.56 -0.63
C SER A 40 -14.92 -18.20 -0.43
N MET A 41 -14.21 -17.09 -0.64
CA MET A 41 -14.75 -15.78 -0.29
C MET A 41 -14.33 -14.70 -1.30
N TYR A 42 -13.05 -14.37 -1.39
CA TYR A 42 -12.61 -13.17 -2.13
C TYR A 42 -12.88 -13.28 -3.64
N ASP A 43 -12.71 -14.45 -4.23
CA ASP A 43 -12.89 -14.71 -5.68
C ASP A 43 -14.33 -15.12 -6.03
N ARG A 44 -15.20 -15.39 -5.05
CA ARG A 44 -16.59 -15.78 -5.32
C ARG A 44 -17.37 -14.64 -5.96
N ARG A 45 -17.81 -14.80 -7.21
CA ARG A 45 -18.53 -13.76 -7.97
C ARG A 45 -19.86 -13.35 -7.33
N ARG A 46 -20.55 -14.27 -6.65
CA ARG A 46 -21.86 -14.04 -6.01
C ARG A 46 -21.76 -13.37 -4.64
N ALA A 47 -20.58 -13.32 -4.02
CA ALA A 47 -20.42 -12.69 -2.72
C ALA A 47 -20.43 -11.17 -2.86
N ASP A 48 -21.13 -10.49 -1.94
CA ASP A 48 -21.24 -9.04 -1.93
C ASP A 48 -19.86 -8.37 -1.83
N ARG A 49 -19.67 -7.29 -2.60
CA ARG A 49 -18.40 -6.58 -2.66
C ARG A 49 -18.08 -5.90 -1.33
N GLN A 50 -19.08 -5.33 -0.66
CA GLN A 50 -18.86 -4.64 0.61
C GLN A 50 -18.44 -5.62 1.70
N LEU A 51 -19.08 -6.78 1.75
CA LEU A 51 -18.69 -7.87 2.66
C LEU A 51 -17.23 -8.31 2.44
N LYS A 52 -16.80 -8.49 1.19
CA LYS A 52 -15.41 -8.84 0.87
C LYS A 52 -14.42 -7.81 1.40
N ILE A 53 -14.72 -6.54 1.23
CA ILE A 53 -13.83 -5.45 1.64
C ILE A 53 -13.77 -5.34 3.17
N ARG A 54 -14.92 -5.44 3.86
CA ARG A 54 -14.96 -5.43 5.34
C ARG A 54 -14.12 -6.56 5.94
N LEU A 55 -14.29 -7.78 5.43
CA LEU A 55 -13.51 -8.94 5.89
C LEU A 55 -12.03 -8.83 5.49
N LEU A 56 -11.72 -8.27 4.32
CA LEU A 56 -10.34 -7.98 3.94
C LEU A 56 -9.69 -7.01 4.94
N GLN A 57 -10.40 -5.95 5.34
CA GLN A 57 -9.92 -4.98 6.33
C GLN A 57 -9.71 -5.68 7.69
N ALA A 58 -10.73 -6.38 8.19
CA ALA A 58 -10.71 -7.00 9.51
C ALA A 58 -9.63 -8.09 9.65
N GLU A 59 -9.34 -8.84 8.60
CA GLU A 59 -8.44 -10.01 8.71
C GLU A 59 -7.10 -9.78 8.03
N VAL A 60 -7.11 -9.44 6.74
CA VAL A 60 -5.87 -9.35 5.94
C VAL A 60 -5.10 -8.08 6.25
N VAL A 61 -5.77 -6.94 6.34
CA VAL A 61 -5.13 -5.66 6.66
C VAL A 61 -4.66 -5.66 8.12
N GLU A 62 -5.44 -6.18 9.06
CA GLU A 62 -4.97 -6.33 10.45
C GLU A 62 -3.78 -7.28 10.58
N THR A 63 -3.77 -8.40 9.84
CA THR A 63 -2.60 -9.30 9.81
C THR A 63 -1.37 -8.60 9.26
N LEU A 64 -1.55 -7.74 8.24
CA LEU A 64 -0.47 -6.97 7.62
C LEU A 64 0.07 -5.88 8.57
N LEU A 65 -0.81 -5.22 9.31
CA LEU A 65 -0.48 -4.09 10.19
C LEU A 65 -0.27 -4.49 11.65
N TYR A 66 -0.26 -5.79 11.95
CA TYR A 66 -0.04 -6.24 13.32
C TYR A 66 1.33 -5.80 13.82
N GLY A 67 1.35 -5.08 14.94
CA GLY A 67 2.57 -4.53 15.54
C GLY A 67 3.10 -3.27 14.87
N CYS A 68 2.36 -2.65 13.92
CA CYS A 68 2.85 -1.48 13.19
C CYS A 68 3.14 -0.25 14.09
N ALA A 69 2.49 -0.18 15.25
CA ALA A 69 2.69 0.92 16.20
C ALA A 69 4.12 0.98 16.76
N SER A 70 4.82 -0.16 16.84
CA SER A 70 6.21 -0.23 17.31
C SER A 70 7.24 -0.19 16.18
N TRP A 71 6.83 -0.02 14.92
CA TRP A 71 7.74 -0.01 13.78
C TRP A 71 8.31 1.39 13.51
N SER A 72 9.62 1.44 13.25
CA SER A 72 10.30 2.61 12.69
C SER A 72 10.27 2.53 11.16
N LEU A 73 9.17 2.97 10.55
CA LEU A 73 8.98 2.86 9.10
C LEU A 73 9.67 3.96 8.28
N THR A 74 10.28 3.56 7.16
CA THR A 74 10.79 4.45 6.11
C THR A 74 9.76 4.66 4.99
N ALA A 75 10.01 5.61 4.09
CA ALA A 75 9.16 5.85 2.92
C ALA A 75 9.04 4.62 1.99
N GLU A 76 10.10 3.83 1.88
CA GLU A 76 10.09 2.58 1.10
C GLU A 76 9.14 1.55 1.72
N HIS A 77 9.14 1.43 3.05
CA HIS A 77 8.21 0.53 3.75
C HIS A 77 6.75 0.94 3.55
N TYR A 78 6.44 2.23 3.62
CA TYR A 78 5.09 2.73 3.32
C TYR A 78 4.68 2.43 1.88
N THR A 79 5.60 2.55 0.92
CA THR A 79 5.36 2.22 -0.49
C THR A 79 5.07 0.72 -0.66
N ASN A 80 5.85 -0.15 0.00
CA ASN A 80 5.65 -1.59 -0.02
C ASN A 80 4.29 -1.98 0.59
N LEU A 81 3.98 -1.52 1.79
CA LEU A 81 2.72 -1.80 2.48
C LEU A 81 1.51 -1.31 1.67
N SER A 82 1.59 -0.08 1.14
CA SER A 82 0.54 0.50 0.29
C SER A 82 0.37 -0.30 -1.01
N GLY A 83 1.46 -0.72 -1.63
CA GLY A 83 1.44 -1.60 -2.81
C GLY A 83 0.77 -2.94 -2.51
N THR A 84 1.09 -3.55 -1.37
CA THR A 84 0.50 -4.82 -0.92
C THR A 84 -1.01 -4.68 -0.67
N ARG A 85 -1.46 -3.67 0.08
CA ARG A 85 -2.91 -3.41 0.27
C ARG A 85 -3.62 -3.10 -1.03
N ARG A 86 -3.01 -2.29 -1.91
CA ARG A 86 -3.56 -2.01 -3.24
C ARG A 86 -3.84 -3.30 -4.00
N GLN A 87 -2.93 -4.27 -3.94
CA GLN A 87 -3.11 -5.56 -4.62
C GLN A 87 -4.31 -6.37 -4.07
N PHE A 88 -4.57 -6.31 -2.75
CA PHE A 88 -5.74 -6.97 -2.17
C PHE A 88 -7.04 -6.26 -2.54
N VAL A 89 -7.08 -4.94 -2.38
CA VAL A 89 -8.26 -4.11 -2.67
C VAL A 89 -8.66 -4.23 -4.14
N THR A 90 -7.69 -4.09 -5.06
CA THR A 90 -7.94 -4.17 -6.51
C THR A 90 -8.49 -5.54 -6.93
N ARG A 91 -8.04 -6.64 -6.31
CA ARG A 91 -8.62 -7.96 -6.57
C ARG A 91 -10.06 -8.07 -6.06
N CYS A 92 -10.35 -7.56 -4.86
CA CYS A 92 -11.70 -7.63 -4.29
C CYS A 92 -12.75 -6.84 -5.08
N ILE A 93 -12.36 -5.70 -5.70
CA ILE A 93 -13.24 -4.92 -6.58
C ILE A 93 -13.35 -5.51 -8.00
N GLY A 94 -12.70 -6.65 -8.29
CA GLY A 94 -12.75 -7.30 -9.59
C GLY A 94 -11.90 -6.62 -10.67
N TRP A 95 -10.87 -5.88 -10.26
CA TRP A 95 -9.92 -5.25 -11.18
C TRP A 95 -8.92 -6.29 -11.68
N SER A 96 -9.21 -6.89 -12.84
CA SER A 96 -8.38 -7.96 -13.44
C SER A 96 -7.17 -7.42 -14.20
N LYS A 97 -6.17 -8.28 -14.46
CA LYS A 97 -4.97 -7.94 -15.25
C LYS A 97 -5.32 -7.38 -16.64
N ARG A 98 -6.40 -7.87 -17.28
CA ARG A 98 -6.87 -7.41 -18.59
C ARG A 98 -7.31 -5.93 -18.56
N LYS A 99 -8.07 -5.54 -17.53
CA LYS A 99 -8.51 -4.14 -17.33
C LYS A 99 -7.35 -3.19 -16.99
N ARG A 100 -6.24 -3.71 -16.46
CA ARG A 100 -5.06 -2.93 -16.04
C ARG A 100 -4.29 -2.32 -17.21
N SER A 101 -4.37 -2.91 -18.40
CA SER A 101 -3.72 -2.40 -19.62
C SER A 101 -4.51 -1.26 -20.26
N ASP A 102 -5.84 -1.36 -20.27
CA ASP A 102 -6.70 -0.42 -21.01
C ASP A 102 -7.02 0.86 -20.21
N ARG A 103 -7.09 0.78 -18.87
CA ARG A 103 -7.42 1.92 -18.00
C ARG A 103 -6.66 1.85 -16.68
N PRO A 104 -5.48 2.47 -16.50
CA PRO A 104 -4.77 2.38 -15.23
C PRO A 104 -5.59 2.95 -14.06
N LEU A 105 -5.90 2.11 -13.07
CA LEU A 105 -6.61 2.53 -11.85
C LEU A 105 -5.61 3.10 -10.83
N SER A 106 -5.78 4.36 -10.43
CA SER A 106 -4.93 4.95 -9.37
C SER A 106 -5.20 4.28 -8.01
N TYR A 107 -4.24 4.35 -7.08
CA TYR A 107 -4.46 3.81 -5.74
C TYR A 107 -5.63 4.50 -5.03
N ALA A 108 -5.78 5.81 -5.21
CA ALA A 108 -6.88 6.56 -4.63
C ALA A 108 -8.24 6.18 -5.19
N GLN A 109 -8.33 5.99 -6.51
CA GLN A 109 -9.56 5.51 -7.14
C GLN A 109 -9.93 4.11 -6.61
N ALA A 110 -8.94 3.23 -6.41
CA ALA A 110 -9.18 1.91 -5.85
C ALA A 110 -9.73 1.96 -4.41
N LEU A 111 -9.21 2.86 -3.56
CA LEU A 111 -9.71 3.04 -2.19
C LEU A 111 -11.12 3.63 -2.17
N ILE A 112 -11.39 4.66 -2.99
CA ILE A 112 -12.71 5.29 -3.10
C ILE A 112 -13.75 4.26 -3.59
N GLN A 113 -13.44 3.50 -4.65
CA GLN A 113 -14.34 2.46 -5.17
C GLN A 113 -14.58 1.33 -4.16
N ALA A 114 -13.61 1.07 -3.29
CA ALA A 114 -13.73 0.10 -2.21
C ALA A 114 -14.40 0.67 -0.95
N GLY A 115 -14.76 1.95 -0.90
CA GLY A 115 -15.27 2.58 0.33
C GLY A 115 -14.29 2.47 1.51
N CYS A 116 -12.99 2.49 1.23
CA CYS A 116 -11.95 2.54 2.26
C CYS A 116 -11.63 4.00 2.57
N GLU A 117 -11.90 4.42 3.81
CA GLU A 117 -11.73 5.81 4.26
C GLU A 117 -10.26 6.17 4.54
N GLU A 118 -9.47 5.24 5.09
CA GLU A 118 -8.07 5.51 5.46
C GLU A 118 -7.05 4.84 4.53
N THR A 119 -5.93 5.53 4.27
CA THR A 119 -4.74 4.93 3.66
C THR A 119 -3.97 4.09 4.69
N ILE A 120 -3.10 3.17 4.24
CA ILE A 120 -2.23 2.42 5.17
C ILE A 120 -1.32 3.34 5.97
N GLU A 121 -0.79 4.37 5.32
CA GLU A 121 0.14 5.30 5.95
C GLU A 121 -0.56 6.06 7.07
N ALA A 122 -1.76 6.59 6.81
CA ALA A 122 -2.58 7.23 7.84
C ALA A 122 -2.88 6.28 9.01
N THR A 123 -3.33 5.05 8.73
CA THR A 123 -3.64 4.05 9.76
C THR A 123 -2.41 3.71 10.62
N VAL A 124 -1.23 3.54 10.02
CA VAL A 124 -0.01 3.21 10.76
C VAL A 124 0.43 4.37 11.66
N ARG A 125 0.47 5.60 11.12
CA ARG A 125 0.82 6.80 11.90
C ARG A 125 -0.14 7.02 13.07
N LYS A 126 -1.44 6.90 12.80
CA LYS A 126 -2.50 6.97 13.82
C LYS A 126 -2.27 5.95 14.94
N ARG A 127 -2.05 4.67 14.59
CA ARG A 127 -1.75 3.62 15.59
C ARG A 127 -0.48 3.91 16.39
N ARG A 128 0.54 4.46 15.75
CA ARG A 128 1.79 4.85 16.41
C ARG A 128 1.60 6.01 17.37
N LEU A 129 0.82 7.03 17.01
CA LEU A 129 0.45 8.16 17.88
C LEU A 129 -0.40 7.71 19.07
N CYS A 130 -1.41 6.85 18.85
CA CYS A 130 -2.21 6.28 19.94
C CYS A 130 -1.34 5.44 20.90
N PHE A 131 -0.43 4.64 20.34
CA PHE A 131 0.50 3.83 21.13
C PHE A 131 1.50 4.68 21.90
N ALA A 132 1.99 5.78 21.32
CA ALA A 132 2.83 6.74 22.03
C ALA A 132 2.13 7.31 23.27
N GLY A 133 0.86 7.71 23.13
CA GLY A 133 0.07 8.16 24.27
C GLY A 133 -0.09 7.07 25.34
N PHE A 134 -0.35 5.83 24.93
CA PHE A 134 -0.43 4.69 25.84
C PHE A 134 0.89 4.44 26.59
N VAL A 135 2.02 4.49 25.89
CA VAL A 135 3.36 4.31 26.49
C VAL A 135 3.69 5.46 27.45
N MET A 136 3.32 6.70 27.13
CA MET A 136 3.54 7.85 28.02
C MET A 136 2.84 7.72 29.37
N ARG A 137 1.65 7.12 29.40
CA ARG A 137 0.86 6.89 30.61
C ARG A 137 1.33 5.68 31.42
N MET A 138 2.26 4.87 30.92
CA MET A 138 2.85 3.79 31.71
C MET A 138 3.75 4.35 32.82
N GLU A 139 3.94 3.56 33.88
CA GLU A 139 4.99 3.80 34.88
C GLU A 139 6.38 3.78 34.24
N ASP A 140 7.30 4.60 34.74
CA ASP A 140 8.66 4.72 34.21
C ASP A 140 9.51 3.45 34.40
N ASN A 141 9.13 2.60 35.35
CA ASN A 141 9.75 1.29 35.57
C ASN A 141 9.44 0.27 34.46
N ARG A 142 8.48 0.55 33.56
CA ARG A 142 8.02 -0.40 32.55
C ARG A 142 8.97 -0.42 31.37
N LEU A 143 9.39 -1.63 31.00
CA LEU A 143 10.28 -1.88 29.87
C LEU A 143 9.86 -1.17 28.56
N PRO A 144 8.57 -1.17 28.13
CA PRO A 144 8.19 -0.49 26.88
C PRO A 144 8.49 1.01 26.89
N LYS A 145 8.27 1.68 28.02
CA LYS A 145 8.51 3.12 28.17
C LYS A 145 10.01 3.42 28.16
N GLY A 146 10.79 2.66 28.94
CA GLY A 146 12.25 2.76 28.95
C GLY A 146 12.89 2.47 27.59
N ILE A 147 12.40 1.48 26.84
CA ILE A 147 12.96 1.11 25.53
C ILE A 147 12.61 2.12 24.44
N LEU A 148 11.36 2.61 24.40
CA LEU A 148 10.89 3.47 23.30
C LEU A 148 11.23 4.95 23.50
N LEU A 149 11.20 5.42 24.74
CA LEU A 149 11.40 6.83 25.09
C LEU A 149 12.72 7.08 25.81
N GLY A 150 13.37 6.04 26.33
CA GLY A 150 14.67 6.18 26.96
C GLY A 150 15.73 6.63 25.96
N ALA A 151 16.46 7.68 26.31
CA ALA A 151 17.71 7.99 25.65
C ALA A 151 18.73 6.91 26.01
N MET A 152 19.30 6.20 25.04
CA MET A 152 20.42 5.32 25.31
C MET A 152 21.61 6.16 25.77
N ALA A 153 22.09 5.92 26.99
CA ALA A 153 23.32 6.50 27.51
C ALA A 153 24.52 5.82 26.80
N GLY A 154 24.88 6.30 25.60
CA GLY A 154 25.98 5.71 24.83
C GLY A 154 26.37 6.57 23.64
N GLY A 155 27.69 6.82 23.54
CA GLY A 155 28.38 7.74 22.63
C GLY A 155 27.88 7.82 21.18
N GLY A 156 28.00 9.03 20.62
CA GLY A 156 27.58 9.38 19.27
C GLY A 156 28.05 8.41 18.19
N TYR A 157 27.08 7.90 17.43
CA TYR A 157 27.30 7.10 16.24
C TYR A 157 27.91 7.97 15.13
N ARG A 158 29.08 7.58 14.59
CA ARG A 158 29.67 8.21 13.39
C ARG A 158 29.10 7.55 12.13
N GLY A 159 28.00 8.11 11.66
CA GLY A 159 27.25 7.75 10.46
C GLY A 159 25.90 8.47 10.47
N GLY A 160 25.19 8.57 9.34
CA GLY A 160 23.84 9.16 9.33
C GLY A 160 22.96 8.45 10.36
N GLN A 161 22.38 9.21 11.30
CA GLN A 161 21.61 8.65 12.41
C GLN A 161 20.46 7.81 11.84
N GLU A 162 20.45 6.51 12.16
CA GLU A 162 19.30 5.67 11.86
C GLU A 162 18.08 6.27 12.57
N SER A 163 16.99 6.47 11.84
CA SER A 163 15.81 7.14 12.39
C SER A 163 15.28 6.36 13.59
N ASN A 164 15.40 6.92 14.78
CA ASN A 164 14.85 6.31 15.98
C ASN A 164 13.31 6.43 15.96
N TRP A 165 12.63 5.59 16.74
CA TRP A 165 11.16 5.56 16.77
C TRP A 165 10.56 6.93 17.17
N VAL A 166 11.22 7.66 18.08
CA VAL A 166 10.83 9.01 18.52
C VAL A 166 10.92 10.05 17.41
N SER A 167 11.94 9.99 16.55
CA SER A 167 12.07 10.86 15.37
C SER A 167 10.93 10.60 14.39
N ARG A 168 10.56 9.33 14.20
CA ARG A 168 9.39 8.97 13.38
C ARG A 168 8.07 9.42 14.00
N LEU A 169 7.94 9.39 15.32
CA LEU A 169 6.81 9.97 16.03
C LEU A 169 6.74 11.48 15.80
N GLY A 170 7.89 12.18 15.83
CA GLY A 170 7.97 13.60 15.51
C GLY A 170 7.57 13.93 14.07
N GLU A 171 7.93 13.08 13.10
CA GLU A 171 7.46 13.20 11.71
C GLU A 171 5.95 13.00 11.59
N ASP A 172 5.38 12.09 12.38
CA ASP A 172 3.95 11.82 12.40
C ASP A 172 3.16 12.98 12.97
N LEU A 173 3.62 13.56 14.08
CA LEU A 173 3.01 14.75 14.68
C LEU A 173 2.93 15.89 13.66
N VAL A 174 4.01 16.17 12.93
CA VAL A 174 4.01 17.17 11.85
C VAL A 174 3.05 16.79 10.72
N SER A 175 3.02 15.51 10.34
CA SER A 175 2.13 15.02 9.28
C SER A 175 0.64 15.14 9.65
N PHE A 176 0.32 15.02 10.94
CA PHE A 176 -1.01 15.14 11.53
C PHE A 176 -1.34 16.57 11.94
N ASN A 177 -0.62 17.60 11.44
CA ASN A 177 -0.88 19.00 11.80
C ASN A 177 -0.75 19.29 13.32
N MET A 178 -0.02 18.44 14.04
CA MET A 178 0.34 18.58 15.46
C MET A 178 1.80 19.05 15.59
N GLY A 179 2.24 19.97 14.74
CA GLY A 179 3.61 20.50 14.76
C GLY A 179 3.96 21.14 16.10
N ASP A 180 3.01 21.86 16.69
CA ASP A 180 3.17 22.56 17.98
C ASP A 180 3.39 21.59 19.15
N GLU A 181 2.88 20.35 19.04
CA GLU A 181 3.03 19.30 20.05
C GLU A 181 4.44 18.70 20.05
N LYS A 182 5.10 18.72 18.88
CA LYS A 182 6.51 18.35 18.74
C LYS A 182 7.40 19.42 19.36
N GLU A 183 7.04 20.69 19.20
CA GLU A 183 7.82 21.81 19.72
C GLU A 183 7.80 21.85 21.26
N GLY A 184 8.96 21.68 21.88
CA GLY A 184 9.09 21.61 23.34
C GLY A 184 8.62 20.31 23.99
N GLY A 185 8.21 19.29 23.21
CA GLY A 185 7.79 18.00 23.77
C GLY A 185 6.44 18.03 24.50
N LYS A 186 5.57 19.00 24.19
CA LYS A 186 4.24 19.19 24.79
C LYS A 186 3.33 17.97 24.64
N TRP A 187 3.56 17.17 23.60
CA TRP A 187 2.82 15.92 23.40
C TRP A 187 2.88 14.98 24.62
N ASN A 188 3.95 15.04 25.42
CA ASN A 188 4.07 14.26 26.66
C ASN A 188 3.01 14.64 27.71
N GLU A 189 2.65 15.92 27.79
CA GLU A 189 1.65 16.44 28.72
C GLU A 189 0.25 16.19 28.18
N SER A 190 0.02 16.50 26.90
CA SER A 190 -1.22 16.23 26.18
C SER A 190 -1.59 14.74 26.19
N ALA A 191 -0.60 13.85 26.16
CA ALA A 191 -0.79 12.41 26.20
C ALA A 191 -1.21 11.86 27.58
N LYS A 192 -1.15 12.64 28.67
CA LYS A 192 -1.54 12.18 30.01
C LYS A 192 -3.03 11.88 30.08
N ASP A 193 -3.85 12.68 29.39
CA ASP A 193 -5.27 12.43 29.25
C ASP A 193 -5.53 11.48 28.06
N PRO A 194 -6.10 10.29 28.29
CA PRO A 194 -6.32 9.32 27.23
C PRO A 194 -7.40 9.76 26.23
N GLU A 195 -8.47 10.40 26.68
CA GLU A 195 -9.60 10.77 25.83
C GLU A 195 -9.25 11.99 24.96
N VAL A 196 -8.67 13.01 25.58
CA VAL A 196 -8.22 14.22 24.87
C VAL A 196 -7.18 13.86 23.81
N TRP A 197 -6.21 13.01 24.15
CA TRP A 197 -5.20 12.55 23.20
C TRP A 197 -5.81 11.76 22.05
N TYR A 198 -6.69 10.81 22.34
CA TYR A 198 -7.30 9.95 21.33
C TYR A 198 -8.17 10.76 20.36
N ASN A 199 -9.07 11.59 20.89
CA ASN A 199 -9.95 12.43 20.07
C ASN A 199 -9.14 13.37 19.18
N LYS A 200 -8.07 13.97 19.72
CA LYS A 200 -7.17 14.81 18.93
C LYS A 200 -6.52 14.02 17.78
N VAL A 201 -5.99 12.82 18.05
CA VAL A 201 -5.38 11.99 17.00
C VAL A 201 -6.40 11.57 15.94
N GLU A 202 -7.64 11.29 16.33
CA GLU A 202 -8.74 10.97 15.41
C GLU A 202 -9.12 12.17 14.52
N ASP A 203 -9.30 13.35 15.10
CA ASP A 203 -9.65 14.58 14.37
C ASP A 203 -8.58 14.96 13.35
N GLU A 204 -7.32 14.82 13.75
CA GLU A 204 -6.17 15.10 12.88
C GLU A 204 -5.95 14.01 11.83
N ALA A 205 -6.26 12.74 12.14
CA ALA A 205 -6.31 11.68 11.13
C ALA A 205 -7.36 12.00 10.05
N ALA A 206 -8.54 12.46 10.47
CA ALA A 206 -9.60 12.88 9.56
C ALA A 206 -9.17 14.10 8.73
N TRP A 207 -8.46 15.06 9.32
CA TRP A 207 -7.87 16.19 8.58
C TRP A 207 -6.87 15.72 7.51
N LEU A 208 -5.96 14.81 7.87
CA LEU A 208 -4.98 14.25 6.96
C LEU A 208 -5.66 13.54 5.78
N MET A 209 -6.71 12.76 6.05
CA MET A 209 -7.48 12.09 5.01
C MET A 209 -8.21 13.08 4.10
N ARG A 210 -8.83 14.14 4.65
CA ARG A 210 -9.44 15.22 3.85
C ARG A 210 -8.41 15.89 2.93
N LYS A 211 -7.22 16.21 3.45
CA LYS A 211 -6.10 16.78 2.68
C LYS A 211 -5.66 15.83 1.57
N TRP A 212 -5.52 14.54 1.89
CA TRP A 212 -5.13 13.52 0.92
C TRP A 212 -6.16 13.34 -0.20
N HIS A 213 -7.46 13.30 0.13
CA HIS A 213 -8.52 13.22 -0.87
C HIS A 213 -8.52 14.43 -1.83
N ARG A 214 -8.26 15.65 -1.33
CA ARG A 214 -8.10 16.84 -2.20
C ARG A 214 -6.94 16.68 -3.18
N GLN A 215 -5.79 16.21 -2.71
CA GLN A 215 -4.60 16.00 -3.54
C GLN A 215 -4.82 14.88 -4.57
N ALA A 216 -5.47 13.79 -4.16
CA ALA A 216 -5.81 12.67 -5.03
C ALA A 216 -6.86 13.03 -6.10
N GLY A 217 -7.83 13.88 -5.76
CA GLY A 217 -8.84 14.41 -6.69
C GLY A 217 -8.25 15.37 -7.73
N GLY A 218 -7.29 16.22 -7.33
CA GLY A 218 -6.62 17.16 -8.24
C GLY A 218 -5.67 16.51 -9.26
N GLY A 219 -5.17 15.29 -8.98
CA GLY A 219 -4.26 14.57 -9.88
C GLY A 219 -4.94 13.86 -11.06
N SER A 220 -6.27 13.85 -11.15
CA SER A 220 -7.01 13.13 -12.20
C SER A 220 -7.21 13.94 -13.50
N VAL A 221 -6.83 15.23 -13.55
CA VAL A 221 -6.94 16.08 -14.75
C VAL A 221 -5.55 16.36 -15.34
N ARG A 222 -4.93 15.31 -15.87
CA ARG A 222 -3.97 15.43 -16.98
C ARG A 222 -4.30 14.34 -17.98
N GLN A 223 -5.40 14.55 -18.73
CA GLN A 223 -5.58 13.82 -19.98
C GLN A 223 -4.42 14.23 -20.89
N ALA A 224 -3.63 13.25 -21.32
CA ALA A 224 -2.69 13.47 -22.42
C ALA A 224 -3.49 14.01 -23.61
N PRO A 225 -3.03 15.07 -24.30
CA PRO A 225 -3.74 15.58 -25.46
C PRO A 225 -3.88 14.44 -26.46
N ALA A 226 -5.11 14.22 -26.91
CA ALA A 226 -5.39 13.32 -28.01
C ALA A 226 -4.48 13.73 -29.18
N ARG A 227 -3.70 12.78 -29.71
CA ARG A 227 -3.00 12.99 -30.98
C ARG A 227 -4.07 13.21 -32.04
N GLU A 228 -4.31 14.46 -32.36
CA GLU A 228 -5.15 14.88 -33.45
C GLU A 228 -4.47 14.40 -34.73
N GLY A 229 -5.04 13.35 -35.33
CA GLY A 229 -4.55 12.79 -36.57
C GLY A 229 -4.74 13.81 -37.68
N SER A 230 -3.65 14.49 -38.06
CA SER A 230 -3.60 15.31 -39.26
C SER A 230 -3.98 14.45 -40.47
N ARG A 231 -5.22 14.61 -40.94
CA ARG A 231 -5.64 14.24 -42.30
C ARG A 231 -4.81 15.07 -43.28
N SER A 232 -3.69 14.53 -43.73
CA SER A 232 -3.01 15.05 -44.92
C SER A 232 -3.74 14.51 -46.15
N ASN A 233 -4.55 15.40 -46.73
CA ASN A 233 -5.16 15.22 -48.03
C ASN A 233 -4.04 15.23 -49.08
N ARG A 234 -3.63 14.06 -49.58
CA ARG A 234 -2.72 13.97 -50.74
C ARG A 234 -3.51 13.40 -51.91
N VAL A 235 -3.98 14.32 -52.75
CA VAL A 235 -4.48 14.08 -54.10
C VAL A 235 -3.43 13.24 -54.85
N ARG A 236 -3.83 12.06 -55.34
CA ARG A 236 -3.02 11.30 -56.31
C ARG A 236 -3.37 11.80 -57.71
N PRO A 237 -2.38 12.14 -58.55
CA PRO A 237 -2.65 12.47 -59.94
C PRO A 237 -2.93 11.18 -60.73
N SER A 238 -3.95 11.28 -61.56
CA SER A 238 -4.33 10.34 -62.61
C SER A 238 -3.23 10.19 -63.65
N GLN A 239 -2.81 8.95 -63.94
CA GLN A 239 -2.25 8.59 -65.23
C GLN A 239 -2.83 7.26 -65.70
N ASP A 240 -3.54 7.34 -66.82
CA ASP A 240 -3.87 6.24 -67.70
C ASP A 240 -2.60 5.54 -68.21
N ARG A 241 -2.65 4.21 -68.33
CA ARG A 241 -2.41 3.45 -69.57
C ARG A 241 -2.42 1.93 -69.34
N SER A 242 -3.47 1.32 -69.87
CA SER A 242 -3.50 0.17 -70.81
C SER A 242 -2.56 -1.05 -70.65
N GLU A 243 -3.20 -2.21 -70.88
CA GLU A 243 -2.67 -3.51 -71.35
C GLU A 243 -2.02 -4.46 -70.32
N SER A 244 -2.08 -5.79 -70.42
CA SER A 244 -3.04 -6.77 -70.94
C SER A 244 -2.47 -8.17 -70.59
N ARG A 245 -3.35 -9.13 -70.27
CA ARG A 245 -3.22 -10.61 -70.44
C ARG A 245 -2.13 -11.41 -69.69
N GLY A 246 -2.56 -12.53 -69.11
CA GLY A 246 -1.69 -13.68 -68.81
C GLY A 246 -2.29 -14.70 -67.83
N SER A 247 -2.96 -15.72 -68.36
CA SER A 247 -3.60 -16.86 -67.67
C SER A 247 -2.62 -17.94 -67.16
N GLY A 248 -3.13 -18.82 -66.28
CA GLY A 248 -2.65 -20.21 -66.06
C GLY A 248 -2.46 -20.51 -64.56
N GLY A 249 -3.37 -21.22 -63.89
CA GLY A 249 -3.46 -22.70 -63.83
C GLY A 249 -2.55 -23.20 -62.70
N GLY A 250 -2.94 -23.94 -61.65
CA GLY A 250 -3.90 -25.02 -61.44
C GLY A 250 -3.20 -25.98 -60.44
N GLY A 251 -3.92 -26.62 -59.51
CA GLY A 251 -3.35 -27.68 -58.66
C GLY A 251 -3.84 -27.73 -57.20
N GLU A 252 -4.99 -28.38 -56.99
CA GLU A 252 -5.20 -29.55 -56.10
C GLU A 252 -3.93 -30.19 -55.49
N GLU A 253 -3.88 -30.88 -54.34
CA GLU A 253 -4.81 -31.39 -53.33
C GLU A 253 -3.95 -32.09 -52.24
N THR A 254 -4.59 -32.54 -51.14
CA THR A 254 -4.13 -33.55 -50.14
C THR A 254 -3.07 -33.10 -49.12
N ALA A 255 -2.97 -33.63 -47.90
CA ALA A 255 -3.80 -34.33 -46.92
C ALA A 255 -2.86 -34.58 -45.71
N THR A 256 -3.39 -35.06 -44.58
CA THR A 256 -2.68 -35.58 -43.38
C THR A 256 -2.04 -34.50 -42.48
N GLY A 257 -2.28 -34.41 -41.17
CA GLY A 257 -2.83 -35.35 -40.20
C GLY A 257 -1.73 -35.79 -39.25
N HIS A 258 -1.57 -35.14 -38.09
CA HIS A 258 -1.24 -35.88 -36.85
C HIS A 258 -1.43 -35.04 -35.58
N CYS A 259 -2.15 -35.67 -34.66
CA CYS A 259 -2.35 -35.32 -33.27
C CYS A 259 -1.22 -35.98 -32.46
N CYS A 260 -0.55 -35.25 -31.56
CA CYS A 260 0.20 -35.86 -30.46
C CYS A 260 -0.06 -35.08 -29.16
N ARG A 261 -0.88 -35.70 -28.32
CA ARG A 261 -0.85 -35.63 -26.85
C ARG A 261 0.33 -36.46 -26.31
N SER A 262 0.54 -36.36 -25.00
CA SER A 262 1.43 -37.12 -24.09
C SER A 262 2.72 -36.33 -23.80
N GLU A 263 3.16 -36.11 -22.55
CA GLU A 263 2.85 -36.68 -21.23
C GLU A 263 2.90 -35.59 -20.15
#